data_AF-A0A9P7EE95-F1
#
_entry.id   AF-A0A9P7EE95-F1
#
_cell.length_a   1.000
_cell.length_b   1.000
_cell.length_c   1.000
_cell.angle_alpha   90.00
_cell.angle_beta   90.00
_cell.angle_gamma   90.00
#
_symmetry.space_group_name_H-M   'P 1'
#
loop_
_entity.id
_entity.type
_entity.pdbx_description
1 polymer ?
#
loop_
_entity_poly.entity_id
_entity_poly.type
_entity_poly.pdbx_seq_one_letter_code
_entity_poly.pdbx_strand_id
1 'polypeptide(L)'
;MSDTTTSPAPKLSSSALIPPKTPASVLNKLKTSSGGFYAETPRLAYCAEYFTGGRDGNILITKGLDYDEEFIIHGVFKISRNNFFFTPDGNFNPANVFHGHLADLELSCQLTAGHSKAFKFLSKDFPAVVNNLSAFKNLVPKERYYETVSVIQDTIGCGRSIKLSHHLFEANDEAQGGTSDEDDNGSTAVTHPDSLSSEFDIGTWPVANRCKGHLQDVTSKHNICPLPAYDQNHVLIPPLQYEVKLKGVLVEVHMAFYHHCMKKSRCDIFEAVL
;
A
#
# COMPACT_ATOMS: atom_id res chain seq x y z
N MET A 1 -50.16 -7.68 46.92
CA MET A 1 -50.42 -7.36 45.49
C MET A 1 -49.09 -6.90 44.94
N SER A 2 -48.41 -7.80 44.24
CA SER A 2 -47.02 -7.62 43.81
C SER A 2 -47.02 -7.71 42.29
N ASP A 3 -46.81 -6.58 41.62
CA ASP A 3 -46.75 -6.49 40.16
C ASP A 3 -45.34 -6.83 39.69
N THR A 4 -45.22 -7.97 39.01
CA THR A 4 -43.98 -8.41 38.36
C THR A 4 -44.04 -7.98 36.90
N THR A 5 -43.40 -6.85 36.58
CA THR A 5 -43.25 -6.37 35.20
C THR A 5 -42.10 -7.08 34.50
N THR A 6 -42.45 -8.05 33.65
CA THR A 6 -41.51 -8.79 32.79
C THR A 6 -41.10 -7.92 31.60
N SER A 7 -39.82 -7.56 31.52
CA SER A 7 -39.20 -6.84 30.41
C SER A 7 -38.96 -7.78 29.21
N PRO A 8 -39.26 -7.38 27.95
CA PRO A 8 -39.06 -8.24 26.79
C PRO A 8 -37.59 -8.28 26.36
N ALA A 9 -37.10 -9.50 26.11
CA ALA A 9 -35.74 -9.77 25.64
C ALA A 9 -35.46 -9.14 24.25
N PRO A 10 -34.23 -8.64 24.01
CA PRO A 10 -33.86 -8.07 22.73
C PRO A 10 -33.82 -9.14 21.64
N LYS A 11 -34.51 -8.86 20.52
CA LYS A 11 -34.46 -9.70 19.31
C LYS A 11 -33.06 -9.64 18.71
N LEU A 12 -32.33 -10.75 18.77
CA LEU A 12 -31.09 -10.93 18.01
C LEU A 12 -31.40 -10.82 16.52
N SER A 13 -30.88 -9.76 15.90
CA SER A 13 -30.89 -9.58 14.45
C SER A 13 -30.01 -10.66 13.81
N SER A 14 -30.65 -11.51 13.00
CA SER A 14 -30.01 -12.55 12.20
C SER A 14 -29.14 -11.90 11.11
N SER A 15 -27.86 -11.71 11.40
CA SER A 15 -26.84 -11.33 10.41
C SER A 15 -26.83 -12.38 9.28
N ALA A 16 -27.24 -12.00 8.08
CA ALA A 16 -27.18 -12.85 6.91
C ALA A 16 -25.72 -13.26 6.65
N LEU A 17 -25.43 -14.57 6.74
CA LEU A 17 -24.12 -15.14 6.44
C LEU A 17 -23.85 -14.98 4.94
N ILE A 18 -22.88 -14.12 4.60
CA ILE A 18 -22.38 -13.99 3.23
C ILE A 18 -21.76 -15.35 2.84
N PRO A 19 -22.20 -15.98 1.75
CA PRO A 19 -21.64 -17.26 1.33
C PRO A 19 -20.14 -17.12 1.03
N PRO A 20 -19.31 -18.12 1.37
CA PRO A 20 -17.87 -18.05 1.17
C PRO A 20 -17.53 -17.87 -0.31
N LYS A 21 -16.72 -16.85 -0.62
CA LYS A 21 -16.26 -16.54 -1.98
C LYS A 21 -15.46 -17.73 -2.52
N THR A 22 -15.89 -18.29 -3.65
CA THR A 22 -15.15 -19.38 -4.30
C THR A 22 -13.90 -18.84 -5.00
N PRO A 23 -12.81 -19.62 -5.14
CA PRO A 23 -11.61 -19.18 -5.84
C PRO A 23 -11.87 -18.71 -7.28
N ALA A 24 -12.82 -19.34 -7.97
CA ALA A 24 -13.22 -18.94 -9.33
C ALA A 24 -13.92 -17.56 -9.35
N SER A 25 -14.78 -17.29 -8.36
CA SER A 25 -15.42 -15.98 -8.21
C SER A 25 -14.41 -14.88 -7.92
N VAL A 26 -13.41 -15.15 -7.06
CA VAL A 26 -12.32 -14.21 -6.78
C VAL A 26 -11.51 -13.93 -8.05
N LEU A 27 -11.10 -14.96 -8.79
CA LEU A 27 -10.35 -14.79 -10.04
C LEU A 27 -11.14 -14.01 -11.08
N ASN A 28 -12.45 -14.27 -11.21
CA ASN A 28 -13.29 -13.53 -12.13
C ASN A 28 -13.38 -12.05 -11.73
N LYS A 29 -13.60 -11.75 -10.45
CA LYS A 29 -13.60 -10.38 -9.92
C LYS A 29 -12.29 -9.66 -10.24
N LEU A 30 -11.15 -10.31 -10.01
CA LEU A 30 -9.84 -9.72 -10.32
C LEU A 30 -9.71 -9.36 -11.80
N LYS A 31 -10.22 -10.22 -12.70
CA LYS A 31 -10.13 -10.00 -14.14
C LYS A 31 -11.12 -8.97 -14.68
N THR A 32 -12.24 -8.74 -14.00
CA THR A 32 -13.33 -7.87 -14.49
C THR A 32 -13.52 -6.61 -13.66
N SER A 33 -12.71 -6.38 -12.63
CA SER A 33 -12.78 -5.18 -11.80
C SER A 33 -12.44 -3.95 -12.65
N SER A 34 -13.24 -2.89 -12.53
CA SER A 34 -13.09 -1.64 -13.29
C SER A 34 -12.06 -0.68 -12.70
N GLY A 35 -11.62 -0.90 -11.44
CA GLY A 35 -10.74 0.02 -10.71
C GLY A 35 -9.25 -0.27 -10.85
N GLY A 36 -8.83 -1.02 -11.87
CA GLY A 36 -7.42 -1.36 -12.07
C GLY A 36 -7.22 -2.59 -12.95
N PHE A 37 -5.95 -2.93 -13.18
CA PHE A 37 -5.56 -4.03 -14.04
C PHE A 37 -5.11 -5.24 -13.22
N TYR A 38 -5.60 -6.43 -13.57
CA TYR A 38 -5.09 -7.65 -12.96
C TYR A 38 -3.62 -7.86 -13.32
N ALA A 39 -2.75 -8.03 -12.32
CA ALA A 39 -1.30 -8.06 -12.50
C ALA A 39 -0.79 -9.17 -13.45
N GLU A 40 -1.55 -10.25 -13.65
CA GLU A 40 -1.19 -11.33 -14.58
C GLU A 40 -1.57 -11.02 -16.03
N THR A 41 -2.39 -9.99 -16.28
CA THR A 41 -2.88 -9.63 -17.62
C THR A 41 -1.72 -9.56 -18.62
N PRO A 42 -1.72 -10.37 -19.69
CA PRO A 42 -0.61 -10.40 -20.63
C PRO A 42 -0.34 -9.03 -21.24
N ARG A 43 0.95 -8.68 -21.37
CA ARG A 43 1.42 -7.44 -22.01
C ARG A 43 0.93 -6.17 -21.29
N LEU A 44 0.83 -6.22 -19.97
CA LEU A 44 0.35 -5.10 -19.15
C LEU A 44 1.08 -3.76 -19.44
N ALA A 45 2.39 -3.82 -19.69
CA ALA A 45 3.20 -2.65 -20.05
C ALA A 45 2.80 -1.96 -21.37
N TYR A 46 1.99 -2.58 -22.24
CA TYR A 46 1.48 -1.93 -23.45
C TYR A 46 0.32 -0.97 -23.15
N CYS A 47 -0.33 -1.15 -22.00
CA CYS A 47 -1.46 -0.32 -21.54
C CYS A 47 -0.99 0.83 -20.64
N ALA A 48 0.31 0.97 -20.42
CA ALA A 48 0.86 1.91 -19.45
C ALA A 48 1.99 2.75 -20.05
N GLU A 49 2.16 3.96 -19.54
CA GLU A 49 3.32 4.82 -19.78
C GLU A 49 3.63 5.66 -18.55
N TYR A 50 4.85 6.20 -18.47
CA TYR A 50 5.24 7.06 -17.36
C TYR A 50 4.92 8.52 -17.68
N PHE A 51 4.18 9.16 -16.79
CA PHE A 51 3.95 10.60 -16.77
C PHE A 51 4.93 11.27 -15.81
N THR A 52 5.44 12.45 -16.19
CA THR A 52 6.36 13.23 -15.36
C THR A 52 5.61 13.92 -14.21
N GLY A 53 5.76 13.42 -12.98
CA GLY A 53 5.17 14.01 -11.76
C GLY A 53 6.08 15.00 -11.02
N GLY A 54 7.16 15.47 -11.63
CA GLY A 54 8.01 16.52 -11.03
C GLY A 54 8.84 16.03 -9.84
N ARG A 55 8.64 16.63 -8.66
CA ARG A 55 9.43 16.30 -7.44
C ARG A 55 9.07 14.95 -6.85
N ASP A 56 7.84 14.51 -7.07
CA ASP A 56 7.27 13.29 -6.48
C ASP A 56 7.56 12.04 -7.32
N GLY A 57 8.37 12.18 -8.37
CA GLY A 57 8.73 11.10 -9.29
C GLY A 57 7.78 11.02 -10.48
N ASN A 58 8.08 10.11 -11.40
CA ASN A 58 7.22 9.79 -12.51
C ASN A 58 6.19 8.75 -12.07
N ILE A 59 4.94 8.95 -12.45
CA ILE A 59 3.83 8.06 -12.10
C ILE A 59 3.50 7.21 -13.31
N LEU A 60 3.23 5.93 -13.10
CA LEU A 60 2.72 5.07 -14.16
C LEU A 60 1.23 5.38 -14.39
N ILE A 61 0.86 5.76 -15.62
CA ILE A 61 -0.51 6.12 -16.01
C ILE A 61 -1.04 5.20 -17.10
N THR A 62 -2.36 5.21 -17.28
CA THR A 62 -3.05 4.47 -18.34
C THR A 62 -2.85 5.13 -19.69
N LYS A 63 -2.26 4.38 -20.62
CA LYS A 63 -1.92 4.87 -21.95
C LYS A 63 -3.16 5.09 -22.81
N GLY A 64 -3.21 6.24 -23.49
CA GLY A 64 -4.20 6.54 -24.53
C GLY A 64 -5.54 7.04 -23.99
N LEU A 65 -5.59 7.48 -22.74
CA LEU A 65 -6.70 8.27 -22.20
C LEU A 65 -6.43 9.76 -22.42
N ASP A 66 -7.50 10.55 -22.48
CA ASP A 66 -7.41 12.01 -22.61
C ASP A 66 -6.98 12.71 -21.31
N TYR A 67 -6.91 11.96 -20.21
CA TYR A 67 -6.53 12.42 -18.88
C TYR A 67 -5.52 11.45 -18.25
N ASP A 68 -4.65 11.97 -17.39
CA ASP A 68 -3.59 11.22 -16.73
C ASP A 68 -4.17 10.37 -15.58
N GLU A 69 -4.78 9.22 -15.91
CA GLU A 69 -5.30 8.27 -14.92
C GLU A 69 -4.19 7.37 -14.39
N GLU A 70 -3.98 7.36 -13.07
CA GLU A 70 -3.00 6.48 -12.43
C GLU A 70 -3.24 5.00 -12.76
N PHE A 71 -2.17 4.29 -13.11
CA PHE A 71 -2.23 2.90 -13.52
C PHE A 71 -2.24 1.98 -12.29
N ILE A 72 -3.43 1.72 -11.76
CA ILE A 72 -3.60 0.84 -10.59
C ILE A 72 -3.51 -0.63 -11.01
N ILE A 73 -2.66 -1.37 -10.31
CA ILE A 73 -2.46 -2.80 -10.51
C ILE A 73 -2.97 -3.53 -9.30
N HIS A 74 -3.81 -4.54 -9.52
CA HIS A 74 -4.28 -5.40 -8.44
C HIS A 74 -3.92 -6.86 -8.63
N GLY A 75 -3.80 -7.56 -7.52
CA GLY A 75 -3.52 -8.99 -7.51
C GLY A 75 -3.69 -9.59 -6.13
N VAL A 76 -3.65 -10.92 -6.05
CA VAL A 76 -3.70 -11.62 -4.77
C VAL A 76 -2.34 -12.22 -4.47
N PHE A 77 -1.80 -11.88 -3.31
CA PHE A 77 -0.45 -12.23 -2.91
C PHE A 77 -0.41 -12.75 -1.49
N LYS A 78 0.69 -13.42 -1.13
CA LYS A 78 1.01 -13.72 0.26
C LYS A 78 2.04 -12.73 0.79
N ILE A 79 1.72 -12.04 1.87
CA ILE A 79 2.69 -11.20 2.59
C ILE A 79 3.76 -12.11 3.22
N SER A 80 5.03 -11.78 3.01
CA SER A 80 6.16 -12.50 3.60
C SER A 80 6.12 -12.40 5.13
N ARG A 81 6.46 -13.49 5.81
CA ARG A 81 6.60 -13.46 7.29
C ARG A 81 7.92 -12.85 7.73
N ASN A 82 8.95 -12.98 6.91
CA ASN A 82 10.32 -12.62 7.30
C ASN A 82 10.69 -11.19 6.88
N ASN A 83 10.04 -10.67 5.85
CA ASN A 83 10.28 -9.33 5.31
C ASN A 83 8.98 -8.52 5.43
N PHE A 84 8.65 -8.17 6.67
CA PHE A 84 7.41 -7.48 7.05
C PHE A 84 7.73 -6.35 8.02
N PHE A 85 7.45 -5.11 7.60
CA PHE A 85 7.68 -3.87 8.33
C PHE A 85 6.43 -2.97 8.32
N PHE A 86 5.24 -3.53 8.04
CA PHE A 86 3.96 -2.86 8.28
C PHE A 86 3.60 -2.94 9.76
N THR A 87 4.43 -2.36 10.61
CA THR A 87 4.15 -2.12 12.03
C THR A 87 3.88 -0.63 12.25
N PRO A 88 3.17 -0.21 13.31
CA PRO A 88 2.87 1.21 13.54
C PRO A 88 4.11 2.12 13.57
N ASP A 89 5.25 1.60 14.01
CA ASP A 89 6.51 2.32 14.04
C ASP A 89 7.49 1.88 12.95
N GLY A 90 7.10 0.99 12.03
CA GLY A 90 7.97 0.40 10.99
C GLY A 90 9.25 -0.25 11.52
N ASN A 91 9.29 -0.64 12.80
CA ASN A 91 10.49 -1.03 13.54
C ASN A 91 11.56 0.08 13.65
N PHE A 92 11.14 1.34 13.57
CA PHE A 92 12.00 2.51 13.75
C PHE A 92 12.76 2.40 15.07
N ASN A 93 14.04 2.69 14.97
CA ASN A 93 14.96 2.71 16.09
C ASN A 93 15.71 4.03 16.06
N PRO A 94 15.44 4.96 17.00
CA PRO A 94 16.11 6.26 17.03
C PRO A 94 17.61 6.16 17.33
N ALA A 95 18.09 5.03 17.86
CA ALA A 95 19.52 4.79 18.04
C ALA A 95 20.22 4.38 16.72
N ASN A 96 19.47 4.02 15.68
CA ASN A 96 20.04 3.68 14.38
C ASN A 96 20.17 4.94 13.51
N VAL A 97 21.40 5.41 13.32
CA VAL A 97 21.72 6.60 12.52
C VAL A 97 21.28 6.50 11.06
N PHE A 98 21.03 5.29 10.55
CA PHE A 98 20.59 5.07 9.17
C PHE A 98 19.09 5.24 8.96
N HIS A 99 18.28 5.29 10.02
CA HIS A 99 16.82 5.40 9.89
C HIS A 99 16.31 6.82 9.63
N GLY A 100 17.18 7.83 9.63
CA GLY A 100 16.77 9.22 9.42
C GLY A 100 15.79 9.70 10.49
N HIS A 101 14.78 10.48 10.08
CA HIS A 101 13.73 10.96 10.96
C HIS A 101 12.52 10.03 10.95
N LEU A 102 11.73 10.03 12.03
CA LEU A 102 10.49 9.26 12.08
C LEU A 102 9.50 9.67 10.97
N ALA A 103 9.52 10.93 10.54
CA ALA A 103 8.69 11.41 9.44
C ALA A 103 9.04 10.76 8.09
N ASP A 104 10.28 10.31 7.91
CA ASP A 104 10.74 9.66 6.67
C ASP A 104 10.41 8.16 6.65
N LEU A 105 9.62 7.68 7.63
CA LEU A 105 9.35 6.26 7.80
C LEU A 105 8.49 5.71 6.66
N GLU A 106 9.10 4.82 5.90
CA GLU A 106 8.45 4.00 4.87
C GLU A 106 8.11 2.63 5.46
N LEU A 107 6.81 2.34 5.60
CA LEU A 107 6.35 0.99 5.90
C LEU A 107 6.59 0.13 4.66
N SER A 108 7.11 -1.09 4.84
CA SER A 108 7.31 -1.99 3.70
C SER A 108 7.01 -3.45 4.01
N CYS A 109 6.68 -4.22 2.97
CA CYS A 109 6.65 -5.67 3.05
C CYS A 109 7.05 -6.30 1.72
N GLN A 110 7.33 -7.60 1.73
CA GLN A 110 7.49 -8.37 0.50
C GLN A 110 6.26 -9.21 0.21
N LEU A 111 5.79 -9.17 -1.04
CA LEU A 111 4.77 -10.03 -1.56
C LEU A 111 5.38 -11.22 -2.29
N THR A 112 4.85 -12.40 -2.01
CA THR A 112 5.27 -13.69 -2.58
C THR A 112 4.09 -14.43 -3.19
N ALA A 113 4.38 -15.48 -3.97
CA ALA A 113 3.36 -16.38 -4.47
C ALA A 113 2.48 -16.98 -3.35
N GLY A 114 1.17 -16.95 -3.56
CA GLY A 114 0.23 -17.62 -2.66
C GLY A 114 0.30 -19.14 -2.80
N HIS A 115 0.58 -19.84 -1.71
CA HIS A 115 0.55 -21.31 -1.65
C HIS A 115 -0.67 -21.77 -0.85
N SER A 116 -1.86 -21.64 -1.44
CA SER A 116 -3.11 -22.18 -0.88
C SER A 116 -3.66 -23.27 -1.79
N LYS A 117 -4.09 -24.39 -1.19
CA LYS A 117 -4.75 -25.48 -1.93
C LYS A 117 -6.02 -25.01 -2.65
N ALA A 118 -6.73 -24.04 -2.08
CA ALA A 118 -7.92 -23.44 -2.67
C ALA A 118 -7.58 -22.46 -3.81
N PHE A 119 -6.44 -21.78 -3.71
CA PHE A 119 -6.04 -20.72 -4.66
C PHE A 119 -4.79 -21.12 -5.46
N LYS A 120 -4.80 -22.29 -6.09
CA LYS A 120 -3.66 -22.80 -6.88
C LYS A 120 -3.22 -21.85 -7.99
N PHE A 121 -4.16 -21.10 -8.57
CA PHE A 121 -3.87 -20.14 -9.65
C PHE A 121 -2.85 -19.08 -9.22
N LEU A 122 -2.81 -18.69 -7.94
CA LEU A 122 -1.86 -17.67 -7.45
C LEU A 122 -0.41 -18.07 -7.72
N SER A 123 -0.06 -19.33 -7.43
CA SER A 123 1.29 -19.84 -7.69
C SER A 123 1.62 -19.97 -9.18
N LYS A 124 0.60 -20.17 -10.02
CA LYS A 124 0.74 -20.29 -11.48
C LYS A 124 0.89 -18.91 -12.14
N ASP A 125 0.15 -17.93 -11.65
CA ASP A 125 0.08 -16.57 -12.19
C ASP A 125 1.30 -15.74 -11.76
N PHE A 126 1.88 -16.02 -10.59
CA PHE A 126 2.96 -15.22 -10.01
C PHE A 126 4.18 -14.99 -10.92
N PRO A 127 4.72 -15.99 -11.67
CA PRO A 127 5.80 -15.73 -12.62
C PRO A 127 5.41 -14.72 -13.72
N ALA A 128 4.17 -14.78 -14.23
CA ALA A 128 3.68 -13.83 -15.22
C ALA A 128 3.50 -12.44 -14.62
N VAL A 129 2.99 -12.35 -13.40
CA VAL A 129 2.93 -11.08 -12.63
C VAL A 129 4.32 -10.46 -12.53
N VAL A 130 5.32 -11.19 -12.01
CA VAL A 130 6.68 -10.67 -11.85
C VAL A 130 7.29 -10.21 -13.19
N ASN A 131 7.01 -10.93 -14.28
CA ASN A 131 7.46 -10.54 -15.62
C ASN A 131 6.78 -9.27 -16.12
N ASN A 132 5.47 -9.12 -15.90
CA ASN A 132 4.72 -7.91 -16.25
C ASN A 132 5.23 -6.70 -15.46
N LEU A 133 5.38 -6.82 -14.14
CA LEU A 133 5.92 -5.74 -13.31
C LEU A 133 7.35 -5.38 -13.70
N SER A 134 8.18 -6.38 -14.01
CA SER A 134 9.53 -6.17 -14.54
C SER A 134 9.54 -5.50 -15.91
N ALA A 135 8.44 -5.52 -16.67
CA ALA A 135 8.38 -4.89 -17.98
C ALA A 135 8.21 -3.37 -17.89
N PHE A 136 7.60 -2.85 -16.82
CA PHE A 136 7.45 -1.40 -16.63
C PHE A 136 8.78 -0.67 -16.55
N LYS A 137 9.82 -1.29 -15.96
CA LYS A 137 11.16 -0.70 -15.94
C LYS A 137 11.76 -0.44 -17.33
N ASN A 138 11.26 -1.14 -18.35
CA ASN A 138 11.72 -0.96 -19.73
C ASN A 138 10.95 0.13 -20.47
N LEU A 139 9.91 0.72 -19.85
CA LEU A 139 9.23 1.91 -20.36
C LEU A 139 10.06 3.19 -20.13
N VAL A 140 10.92 3.18 -19.12
CA VAL A 140 11.85 4.28 -18.85
C VAL A 140 13.11 4.12 -19.71
N PRO A 141 13.51 5.14 -20.48
CA PRO A 141 14.80 5.13 -21.17
C PRO A 141 15.95 4.97 -20.18
N LYS A 142 16.79 3.94 -20.36
CA LYS A 142 17.92 3.69 -19.47
C LYS A 142 19.08 4.61 -19.80
N GLU A 143 19.47 5.44 -18.83
CA GLU A 143 20.74 6.14 -18.89
C GLU A 143 21.89 5.15 -18.68
N ARG A 144 22.98 5.29 -19.46
CA ARG A 144 24.17 4.45 -19.24
C ARG A 144 24.70 4.72 -17.84
N TYR A 145 25.13 3.66 -17.16
CA TYR A 145 25.78 3.71 -15.84
C TYR A 145 24.87 4.09 -14.66
N TYR A 146 23.54 4.12 -14.85
CA TYR A 146 22.63 4.23 -13.73
C TYR A 146 22.41 2.86 -13.08
N GLU A 147 22.44 2.84 -11.75
CA GLU A 147 21.98 1.68 -10.99
C GLU A 147 20.45 1.64 -10.99
N THR A 148 19.86 0.46 -11.15
CA THR A 148 18.41 0.29 -11.11
C THR A 148 17.99 -0.45 -9.83
N VAL A 149 17.27 0.24 -8.96
CA VAL A 149 16.57 -0.37 -7.81
C VAL A 149 15.17 -0.77 -8.28
N SER A 150 14.90 -2.07 -8.26
CA SER A 150 13.68 -2.67 -8.79
C SER A 150 12.72 -3.05 -7.66
N VAL A 151 11.41 -2.88 -7.91
CA VAL A 151 10.33 -3.42 -7.08
C VAL A 151 10.47 -4.94 -6.89
N ILE A 152 10.93 -5.65 -7.93
CA ILE A 152 11.20 -7.08 -7.85
C ILE A 152 12.53 -7.34 -7.15
N GLN A 153 12.49 -8.13 -6.07
CA GLN A 153 13.65 -8.53 -5.30
C GLN A 153 13.91 -10.03 -5.44
N ASP A 154 15.13 -10.38 -5.87
CA ASP A 154 15.62 -11.76 -5.93
C ASP A 154 16.34 -12.09 -4.61
N THR A 155 15.68 -12.80 -3.70
CA THR A 155 16.29 -13.23 -2.43
C THR A 155 16.83 -14.66 -2.56
N ILE A 156 18.13 -14.83 -2.25
CA ILE A 156 18.78 -16.14 -2.28
C ILE A 156 17.99 -17.12 -1.41
N GLY A 157 17.50 -18.21 -2.02
CA GLY A 157 16.75 -19.27 -1.34
C GLY A 157 15.26 -18.97 -1.06
N CYS A 158 14.77 -17.74 -1.28
CA CYS A 158 13.35 -17.40 -1.08
C CYS A 158 12.60 -17.11 -2.38
N GLY A 159 13.28 -17.13 -3.52
CA GLY A 159 12.69 -16.85 -4.83
C GLY A 159 12.48 -15.35 -5.05
N ARG A 160 11.70 -15.03 -6.09
CA ARG A 160 11.35 -13.64 -6.43
C ARG A 160 10.24 -13.13 -5.51
N SER A 161 10.33 -11.88 -5.10
CA SER A 161 9.30 -11.17 -4.35
C SER A 161 9.09 -9.77 -4.91
N ILE A 162 7.99 -9.13 -4.53
CA ILE A 162 7.65 -7.75 -4.90
C ILE A 162 7.73 -6.94 -3.61
N LYS A 163 8.59 -5.92 -3.55
CA LYS A 163 8.62 -4.96 -2.43
C LYS A 163 7.42 -4.03 -2.59
N LEU A 164 6.58 -3.95 -1.56
CA LEU A 164 5.48 -3.00 -1.46
C LEU A 164 5.82 -2.00 -0.36
N SER A 165 5.63 -0.72 -0.63
CA SER A 165 5.91 0.39 0.29
C SER A 165 4.66 1.24 0.57
N HIS A 166 4.68 1.95 1.68
CA HIS A 166 3.64 2.90 2.10
C HIS A 166 4.26 3.98 2.98
N HIS A 167 4.08 5.24 2.61
CA HIS A 167 4.56 6.37 3.41
C HIS A 167 3.60 6.60 4.58
N LEU A 168 4.12 6.54 5.81
CA LEU A 168 3.26 6.69 6.99
C LEU A 168 2.91 8.15 7.29
N PHE A 169 3.78 9.08 6.92
CA PHE A 169 3.62 10.50 7.22
C PHE A 169 3.67 11.33 5.95
N GLU A 170 2.80 12.33 5.88
CA GLU A 170 2.76 13.33 4.81
C GLU A 170 2.93 14.72 5.42
N ALA A 171 3.68 15.60 4.77
CA ALA A 171 3.90 16.95 5.29
C ALA A 171 2.61 17.77 5.26
N ASN A 172 2.39 18.61 6.27
CA ASN A 172 1.27 19.52 6.31
C ASN A 172 1.58 20.75 5.45
N ASP A 173 0.78 20.98 4.41
CA ASP A 173 0.94 22.14 3.53
C ASP A 173 0.83 23.47 4.28
N GLU A 174 0.02 23.53 5.36
CA GLU A 174 -0.17 24.74 6.17
C GLU A 174 1.09 25.19 6.92
N ALA A 175 2.04 24.29 7.18
CA ALA A 175 3.26 24.63 7.90
C ALA A 175 4.28 25.38 7.01
N GLN A 176 4.13 25.34 5.68
CA GLN A 176 4.94 26.12 4.75
C GLN A 176 4.28 27.46 4.45
N GLY A 177 4.22 28.34 5.44
CA GLY A 177 3.84 29.74 5.24
C GLY A 177 4.84 30.45 4.32
N GLY A 178 4.61 30.42 3.00
CA GLY A 178 5.50 31.06 2.04
C GLY A 178 5.07 30.92 0.57
N THR A 179 4.36 31.95 0.08
CA THR A 179 4.20 32.34 -1.34
C THR A 179 3.64 31.26 -2.28
N SER A 180 2.31 31.15 -2.28
CA SER A 180 1.53 30.50 -3.33
C SER A 180 1.69 31.25 -4.66
N ASP A 181 2.43 30.67 -5.60
CA ASP A 181 2.14 30.87 -7.02
C ASP A 181 1.09 29.82 -7.40
N GLU A 182 -0.03 30.30 -7.92
CA GLU A 182 -1.22 29.52 -8.29
C GLU A 182 -0.90 28.57 -9.46
N ASP A 183 -0.67 27.29 -9.18
CA ASP A 183 -0.83 26.23 -10.16
C ASP A 183 -1.65 25.09 -9.52
N ASP A 184 -2.96 25.17 -9.78
CA ASP A 184 -3.99 24.21 -9.46
C ASP A 184 -3.75 22.92 -10.25
N ASN A 185 -3.20 21.90 -9.59
CA ASN A 185 -3.11 20.56 -10.17
C ASN A 185 -3.63 19.50 -9.19
N GLY A 186 -4.83 19.02 -9.50
CA GLY A 186 -5.53 17.81 -9.04
C GLY A 186 -4.85 16.97 -7.97
N SER A 187 -4.96 17.38 -6.70
CA SER A 187 -4.69 16.50 -5.57
C SER A 187 -5.76 15.41 -5.52
N THR A 188 -5.32 14.16 -5.68
CA THR A 188 -6.12 12.95 -5.49
C THR A 188 -6.84 13.06 -4.16
N ALA A 189 -8.17 12.93 -4.18
CA ALA A 189 -9.01 13.07 -3.00
C ALA A 189 -8.71 11.96 -1.99
N VAL A 190 -7.70 12.18 -1.13
CA VAL A 190 -7.52 11.44 0.11
C VAL A 190 -8.76 11.76 0.94
N THR A 191 -9.60 10.75 1.15
CA THR A 191 -10.78 10.84 1.99
C THR A 191 -10.38 11.51 3.30
N HIS A 192 -10.86 12.74 3.53
CA HIS A 192 -10.52 13.52 4.71
C HIS A 192 -10.65 12.64 5.98
N PRO A 193 -9.65 12.66 6.87
CA PRO A 193 -9.59 11.80 8.07
C PRO A 193 -10.69 12.07 9.10
N ASP A 194 -11.57 13.06 8.88
CA ASP A 194 -12.63 13.49 9.78
C ASP A 194 -13.67 12.40 10.13
N SER A 195 -13.60 11.23 9.50
CA SER A 195 -14.46 10.07 9.81
C SER A 195 -13.72 8.85 10.37
N LEU A 196 -12.41 8.89 10.56
CA LEU A 196 -11.69 7.77 11.17
C LEU A 196 -11.84 7.79 12.70
N SER A 197 -11.83 6.60 13.31
CA SER A 197 -11.81 6.48 14.77
C SER A 197 -10.51 7.08 15.33
N SER A 198 -10.55 7.55 16.58
CA SER A 198 -9.39 8.15 17.25
C SER A 198 -8.19 7.20 17.46
N GLU A 199 -8.26 5.96 16.99
CA GLU A 199 -7.14 5.01 16.97
C GLU A 199 -6.22 5.20 15.74
N PHE A 200 -6.66 6.01 14.77
CA PHE A 200 -5.90 6.40 13.58
C PHE A 200 -5.31 7.81 13.69
N ASP A 201 -5.56 8.52 14.78
CA ASP A 201 -5.01 9.85 15.02
C ASP A 201 -3.51 9.77 15.31
N ILE A 202 -2.75 10.74 14.80
CA ILE A 202 -1.29 10.82 15.03
C ILE A 202 -0.95 10.93 16.53
N GLY A 203 -1.79 11.58 17.33
CA GLY A 203 -1.58 11.77 18.77
C GLY A 203 -1.76 10.51 19.61
N THR A 204 -2.51 9.52 19.12
CA THR A 204 -2.72 8.22 19.76
C THR A 204 -2.01 7.09 19.03
N TRP A 205 -1.25 7.41 17.98
CA TRP A 205 -0.62 6.42 17.11
C TRP A 205 0.30 5.48 17.91
N PRO A 206 0.14 4.15 17.77
CA PRO A 206 0.68 3.24 18.76
C PRO A 206 2.14 2.85 18.49
N VAL A 207 3.03 3.82 18.64
CA VAL A 207 4.47 3.60 18.53
C VAL A 207 5.07 3.00 19.81
N ALA A 208 6.20 2.31 19.68
CA ALA A 208 6.96 1.87 20.84
C ALA A 208 7.40 3.06 21.72
N ASN A 209 7.57 2.85 23.02
CA ASN A 209 7.93 3.91 23.97
C ASN A 209 9.16 4.73 23.56
N ARG A 210 10.16 4.09 22.94
CA ARG A 210 11.38 4.74 22.43
C ARG A 210 11.11 5.78 21.33
N CYS A 211 9.98 5.67 20.63
CA CYS A 211 9.62 6.52 19.50
C CYS A 211 8.68 7.67 19.90
N LYS A 212 8.15 7.68 21.14
CA LYS A 212 7.12 8.66 21.57
C LYS A 212 7.58 10.11 21.48
N GLY A 213 8.84 10.41 21.82
CA GLY A 213 9.39 11.76 21.69
C GLY A 213 9.43 12.22 20.22
N HIS A 214 9.89 11.36 19.32
CA HIS A 214 9.91 11.66 17.89
C HIS A 214 8.50 11.81 17.30
N LEU A 215 7.52 11.03 17.76
CA LEU A 215 6.13 11.19 17.32
C LEU A 215 5.58 12.57 17.70
N GLN A 216 5.93 13.09 18.89
CA GLN A 216 5.54 14.45 19.29
C GLN A 216 6.13 15.51 18.35
N ASP A 217 7.38 15.36 17.93
CA ASP A 217 8.03 16.28 16.98
C ASP A 217 7.32 16.29 15.61
N VAL A 218 6.87 15.12 15.15
CA VAL A 218 6.20 14.93 13.85
C VAL A 218 4.76 15.46 13.87
N THR A 219 4.05 15.31 15.00
CA THR A 219 2.63 15.68 15.19
C THR A 219 2.30 17.13 14.79
N SER A 220 3.26 18.05 14.87
CA SER A 220 3.05 19.47 14.54
C SER A 220 3.24 19.82 13.06
N LYS A 221 3.84 18.92 12.28
CA LYS A 221 4.33 19.21 10.92
C LYS A 221 3.80 18.26 9.86
N HIS A 222 3.28 17.11 10.26
CA HIS A 222 2.86 16.06 9.35
C HIS A 222 1.50 15.50 9.78
N ASN A 223 0.78 15.03 8.79
CA ASN A 223 -0.40 14.20 8.93
C ASN A 223 0.04 12.75 8.89
N ILE A 224 -0.76 11.90 9.53
CA ILE A 224 -0.56 10.46 9.43
C ILE A 224 -1.42 9.90 8.31
N CYS A 225 -0.84 8.99 7.53
CA CYS A 225 -1.49 8.28 6.46
C CYS A 225 -1.54 6.80 6.84
N PRO A 226 -2.61 6.34 7.52
CA PRO A 226 -2.73 4.96 7.92
C PRO A 226 -2.71 4.03 6.71
N LEU A 227 -2.16 2.82 6.89
CA LEU A 227 -2.19 1.79 5.87
C LEU A 227 -3.65 1.44 5.53
N PRO A 228 -4.09 1.51 4.25
CA PRO A 228 -5.45 1.19 3.83
C PRO A 228 -5.69 -0.33 3.79
N ALA A 229 -5.52 -0.99 4.94
CA ALA A 229 -5.61 -2.43 5.10
C ALA A 229 -6.94 -2.83 5.74
N TYR A 230 -7.70 -3.69 5.06
CA TYR A 230 -9.02 -4.10 5.48
C TYR A 230 -9.07 -5.60 5.78
N ASP A 231 -9.92 -6.00 6.72
CA ASP A 231 -10.20 -7.41 6.96
C ASP A 231 -11.22 -7.99 5.96
N GLN A 232 -11.57 -9.26 6.15
CA GLN A 232 -12.53 -9.96 5.27
C GLN A 232 -13.94 -9.35 5.23
N ASN A 233 -14.29 -8.54 6.23
CA ASN A 233 -15.57 -7.83 6.32
C ASN A 233 -15.47 -6.40 5.77
N HIS A 234 -14.35 -6.05 5.13
CA HIS A 234 -14.05 -4.70 4.64
C HIS A 234 -13.98 -3.66 5.77
N VAL A 235 -13.62 -4.09 6.99
CA VAL A 235 -13.38 -3.18 8.12
C VAL A 235 -11.90 -2.84 8.17
N LEU A 236 -11.58 -1.55 8.30
CA LEU A 236 -10.21 -1.05 8.41
C LEU A 236 -9.53 -1.69 9.63
N ILE A 237 -8.32 -2.21 9.42
CA ILE A 237 -7.54 -2.86 10.47
C ILE A 237 -6.88 -1.77 11.33
N PRO A 238 -7.07 -1.78 12.67
CA PRO A 238 -6.38 -0.83 13.54
C PRO A 238 -4.85 -1.02 13.48
N PRO A 239 -4.04 0.05 13.63
CA PRO A 239 -2.59 -0.05 13.49
C PRO A 239 -1.95 -1.06 14.45
N LEU A 240 -2.47 -1.13 15.68
CA LEU A 240 -2.04 -2.09 16.71
C LEU A 240 -2.15 -3.56 16.26
N GLN A 241 -2.97 -3.84 15.24
CA GLN A 241 -3.25 -5.18 14.73
C GLN A 241 -2.55 -5.47 13.40
N TYR A 242 -1.86 -4.52 12.77
CA TYR A 242 -1.24 -4.73 11.45
C TYR A 242 -0.35 -5.96 11.42
N GLU A 243 0.55 -6.13 12.41
CA GLU A 243 1.45 -7.28 12.41
C GLU A 243 0.70 -8.60 12.53
N VAL A 244 -0.20 -8.74 13.50
CA VAL A 244 -0.91 -9.99 13.75
C VAL A 244 -1.90 -10.34 12.63
N LYS A 245 -2.49 -9.35 11.96
CA LYS A 245 -3.49 -9.55 10.90
C LYS A 245 -2.91 -9.65 9.50
N LEU A 246 -1.76 -9.03 9.20
CA LEU A 246 -1.21 -8.98 7.84
C LEU A 246 -0.02 -9.93 7.62
N LYS A 247 0.76 -10.24 8.65
CA LYS A 247 1.98 -11.04 8.49
C LYS A 247 1.68 -12.48 8.06
N GLY A 248 2.11 -12.83 6.85
CA GLY A 248 1.94 -14.20 6.34
C GLY A 248 0.57 -14.52 5.73
N VAL A 249 -0.34 -13.54 5.64
CA VAL A 249 -1.71 -13.77 5.14
C VAL A 249 -1.80 -13.58 3.63
N LEU A 250 -2.88 -14.10 3.04
CA LEU A 250 -3.24 -13.82 1.66
C LEU A 250 -4.05 -12.52 1.59
N VAL A 251 -3.65 -11.61 0.72
CA VAL A 251 -4.23 -10.27 0.56
C VAL A 251 -4.53 -9.99 -0.89
N GLU A 252 -5.62 -9.29 -1.16
CA GLU A 252 -5.85 -8.56 -2.42
C GLU A 252 -5.15 -7.20 -2.25
N VAL A 253 -4.13 -6.95 -3.07
CA VAL A 253 -3.36 -5.70 -3.06
C VAL A 253 -3.77 -4.90 -4.29
N HIS A 254 -3.97 -3.61 -4.09
CA HIS A 254 -4.10 -2.59 -5.13
C HIS A 254 -2.89 -1.68 -4.94
N MET A 255 -2.08 -1.52 -5.97
CA MET A 255 -0.82 -0.78 -5.88
C MET A 255 -0.58 0.06 -7.13
N ALA A 256 0.01 1.22 -6.93
CA ALA A 256 0.50 2.10 -7.98
C ALA A 256 2.01 1.95 -8.16
N PHE A 257 2.54 2.44 -9.28
CA PHE A 257 3.96 2.34 -9.62
C PHE A 257 4.58 3.71 -9.86
N TYR A 258 5.68 3.97 -9.15
CA TYR A 258 6.42 5.21 -9.21
C TYR A 258 7.84 4.94 -9.69
N HIS A 259 8.41 5.94 -10.37
CA HIS A 259 9.79 5.93 -10.83
C HIS A 259 10.49 7.24 -10.47
N HIS A 260 11.55 7.14 -9.68
CA HIS A 260 12.39 8.27 -9.29
C HIS A 260 13.76 8.16 -9.96
N CYS A 261 14.13 9.20 -10.73
CA CYS A 261 15.47 9.30 -11.30
C CYS A 261 16.34 10.23 -10.45
N MET A 262 17.26 9.65 -9.68
CA MET A 262 18.17 10.38 -8.81
C MET A 262 19.48 10.69 -9.51
N LYS A 263 19.56 11.86 -10.17
CA LYS A 263 20.75 12.28 -10.92
C LYS A 263 22.04 12.31 -10.09
N LYS A 264 21.95 12.71 -8.81
CA LYS A 264 23.12 12.84 -7.91
C LYS A 264 23.76 11.49 -7.60
N SER A 265 22.96 10.46 -7.34
CA SER A 265 23.41 9.09 -7.08
C SER A 265 23.50 8.23 -8.35
N ARG A 266 23.02 8.74 -9.49
CA ARG A 266 22.89 7.99 -10.75
C ARG A 266 22.11 6.69 -10.54
N CYS A 267 20.92 6.83 -9.96
CA CYS A 267 20.09 5.71 -9.60
C CYS A 267 18.65 5.92 -10.08
N ASP A 268 18.09 4.91 -10.75
CA ASP A 268 16.67 4.82 -11.07
C ASP A 268 16.00 3.90 -10.05
N ILE A 269 15.03 4.44 -9.31
CA ILE A 269 14.30 3.70 -8.29
C ILE A 269 12.88 3.49 -8.77
N PHE A 270 12.47 2.23 -8.82
CA PHE A 270 11.10 1.82 -9.10
C PHE A 270 10.45 1.35 -7.81
N GLU A 271 9.28 1.91 -7.51
CA GLU A 271 8.55 1.64 -6.28
C GLU A 271 7.12 1.19 -6.59
N ALA A 272 6.61 0.27 -5.78
CA ALA A 272 5.20 -0.10 -5.78
C ALA A 272 4.61 0.36 -4.45
N VAL A 273 3.66 1.28 -4.53
CA VAL A 273 3.08 1.96 -3.37
C VAL A 273 1.60 1.61 -3.21
N LEU A 274 1.09 1.73 -1.99
CA LEU A 274 -0.32 1.52 -1.63
C LEU A 274 -1.14 2.81 -1.67
#